data_AF-A0A3D5YHA5-F1
#
_entry.id   AF-A0A3D5YHA5-F1
#
_cell.length_a   1.000
_cell.length_b   1.000
_cell.length_c   1.000
_cell.angle_alpha   90.00
_cell.angle_beta   90.00
_cell.angle_gamma   90.00
#
_symmetry.space_group_name_H-M   'P 1'
#
loop_
_entity.id
_entity.type
_entity.pdbx_description
1 polymer ?
#
loop_
_entity_poly.entity_id
_entity_poly.type
_entity_poly.pdbx_seq_one_letter_code
_entity_poly.pdbx_strand_id
1 'polypeptide(L)'
;MTQISEYAEITSPLEEKIINTLMPGPITILLKKKPNVPDIVTAGSDFVGIRIPSNKVALDLLQISEIPVAAPSANLSTKPSPTSAQMVFDNFHEAVPMIIDGGDCEVGIESTVVKVE
;
A
#
# COMPACT_ATOMS: atom_id res chain seq x y z
N MET A 1 10.10 -14.80 -4.07
CA MET A 1 10.90 -13.68 -3.55
C MET A 1 10.05 -12.45 -3.72
N THR A 2 9.83 -11.69 -2.65
CA THR A 2 8.95 -10.52 -2.65
C THR A 2 9.58 -9.42 -3.51
N GLN A 3 8.79 -8.77 -4.37
CA GLN A 3 9.24 -7.64 -5.21
C GLN A 3 9.82 -6.46 -4.41
N ILE A 4 9.68 -6.46 -3.08
CA ILE A 4 10.17 -5.43 -2.16
C ILE A 4 11.64 -5.07 -2.44
N SER A 5 12.51 -6.07 -2.57
CA SER A 5 13.95 -5.84 -2.76
C SER A 5 14.28 -5.24 -4.12
N GLU A 6 13.35 -5.20 -5.08
CA GLU A 6 13.52 -4.51 -6.36
C GLU A 6 13.33 -2.99 -6.23
N TYR A 7 12.58 -2.54 -5.20
CA TYR A 7 12.21 -1.13 -5.01
C TYR A 7 12.79 -0.50 -3.74
N ALA A 8 13.26 -1.31 -2.78
CA ALA A 8 13.83 -0.82 -1.54
C ALA A 8 14.99 -1.69 -1.03
N GLU A 9 15.82 -1.10 -0.18
CA GLU A 9 16.89 -1.78 0.55
C GLU A 9 16.32 -2.36 1.85
N ILE A 10 16.60 -3.64 2.10
CA ILE A 10 16.37 -4.29 3.40
C ILE A 10 17.76 -4.46 4.00
N THR A 11 18.03 -3.74 5.09
CA THR A 11 19.37 -3.53 5.64
C THR A 11 19.55 -4.14 7.03
N SER A 12 18.46 -4.46 7.73
CA SER A 12 18.52 -5.07 9.06
C SER A 12 17.74 -6.39 9.17
N PRO A 13 18.19 -7.30 10.07
CA PRO A 13 17.43 -8.52 10.37
C PRO A 13 16.03 -8.24 10.95
N LEU A 14 15.82 -7.07 11.57
CA LEU A 14 14.52 -6.70 12.12
C LEU A 14 13.54 -6.29 11.01
N GLU A 15 13.98 -5.55 10.00
CA GLU A 15 13.18 -5.25 8.81
C GLU A 15 12.74 -6.55 8.13
N GLU A 16 13.68 -7.47 7.89
CA GLU A 16 13.38 -8.78 7.30
C GLU A 16 12.38 -9.57 8.17
N LYS A 17 12.56 -9.58 9.49
CA LYS A 17 11.64 -10.25 10.41
C LYS A 17 10.24 -9.65 10.37
N ILE A 18 10.11 -8.32 10.33
CA ILE A 18 8.81 -7.64 10.21
C ILE A 18 8.13 -8.04 8.91
N ILE A 19 8.84 -7.97 7.79
CA ILE A 19 8.32 -8.34 6.47
C ILE A 19 7.83 -9.79 6.47
N ASN A 20 8.68 -10.74 6.89
CA ASN A 20 8.37 -12.16 6.81
C ASN A 20 7.28 -12.63 7.80
N THR A 21 7.09 -11.91 8.90
CA THR A 21 6.15 -12.32 9.97
C THR A 21 4.80 -11.62 9.85
N LEU A 22 4.79 -10.36 9.45
CA LEU A 22 3.60 -9.50 9.51
C LEU A 22 3.00 -9.19 8.13
N MET A 23 3.64 -9.65 7.04
CA MET A 23 3.10 -9.56 5.68
C MET A 23 2.79 -10.95 5.11
N PRO A 24 1.65 -11.13 4.40
CA PRO A 24 0.59 -10.15 4.13
C PRO A 24 -0.14 -9.69 5.40
N GLY A 25 -0.45 -8.39 5.50
CA GLY A 25 -1.08 -7.86 6.71
C GLY A 25 -1.31 -6.34 6.71
N PRO A 26 -1.85 -5.79 7.81
CA PRO A 26 -2.10 -4.36 7.97
C PRO A 26 -0.87 -3.61 8.49
N ILE A 27 0.32 -3.89 7.94
CA ILE A 27 1.56 -3.20 8.29
C ILE A 27 2.23 -2.60 7.04
N THR A 28 2.74 -1.40 7.20
CA THR A 28 3.58 -0.70 6.22
C THR A 28 4.94 -0.46 6.85
N ILE A 29 6.00 -0.91 6.20
CA ILE A 29 7.38 -0.67 6.63
C ILE A 29 8.01 0.43 5.77
N LEU A 30 8.64 1.42 6.42
CA LEU A 30 9.45 2.44 5.75
C LEU A 30 10.86 1.88 5.53
N LEU A 31 11.24 1.73 4.27
CA LEU A 31 12.55 1.24 3.84
C LEU A 31 13.24 2.27 2.98
N LYS A 32 14.57 2.24 2.91
CA LYS A 32 15.33 3.13 2.02
C LYS A 32 15.03 2.77 0.56
N LYS A 33 14.54 3.74 -0.21
CA LYS A 33 14.08 3.53 -1.58
C LYS A 33 15.27 3.35 -2.53
N LYS A 34 15.05 2.58 -3.59
CA LYS A 34 15.96 2.50 -4.73
C LYS A 34 15.65 3.59 -5.78
N PRO A 35 16.60 3.92 -6.68
CA PRO A 35 16.42 4.99 -7.67
C PRO A 35 15.25 4.79 -8.65
N ASN A 36 14.79 3.55 -8.83
CA ASN A 36 13.62 3.21 -9.67
C ASN A 36 12.29 3.58 -9.01
N VAL A 37 12.26 4.03 -7.75
CA VAL A 37 11.07 4.58 -7.10
C VAL A 37 10.99 6.09 -7.35
N PRO A 38 10.01 6.57 -8.14
CA PRO A 38 9.88 7.98 -8.48
C PRO A 38 9.65 8.88 -7.26
N ASP A 39 10.18 10.10 -7.28
CA ASP A 39 10.01 11.07 -6.18
C ASP A 39 8.55 11.45 -5.93
N ILE A 40 7.68 11.37 -6.95
CA ILE A 40 6.24 11.63 -6.79
C ILE A 40 5.56 10.62 -5.84
N VAL A 41 6.14 9.43 -5.67
CA VAL A 41 5.65 8.42 -4.71
C VAL A 41 6.11 8.74 -3.29
N THR A 42 7.32 9.27 -3.12
CA THR A 42 7.95 9.48 -1.81
C THR A 42 7.98 10.92 -1.33
N ALA A 43 7.39 11.84 -2.12
CA ALA A 43 7.50 13.29 -1.92
C ALA A 43 8.96 13.77 -1.75
N GLY A 44 9.90 13.16 -2.49
CA GLY A 44 11.34 13.44 -2.41
C GLY A 44 12.06 12.83 -1.20
N SER A 45 11.40 12.03 -0.37
CA SER A 45 12.03 11.28 0.71
C SER A 45 12.94 10.16 0.17
N ASP A 46 14.03 9.88 0.89
CA ASP A 46 14.89 8.70 0.69
C ASP A 46 14.22 7.39 1.12
N PHE A 47 13.05 7.45 1.76
CA PHE A 47 12.31 6.30 2.25
C PHE A 47 11.00 6.09 1.48
N VAL A 48 10.63 4.84 1.26
CA VAL A 48 9.36 4.41 0.66
C VAL A 48 8.60 3.51 1.63
N GLY A 49 7.29 3.73 1.76
CA GLY A 49 6.40 2.86 2.53
C GLY A 49 5.97 1.67 1.68
N ILE A 50 6.22 0.46 2.15
CA ILE A 50 5.90 -0.78 1.45
C ILE A 50 5.00 -1.67 2.32
N ARG A 51 3.99 -2.27 1.69
CA ARG A 51 3.03 -3.20 2.29
C ARG A 51 2.65 -4.28 1.30
N ILE A 52 2.48 -5.51 1.78
CA ILE A 52 1.73 -6.55 1.07
C ILE A 52 0.36 -6.69 1.77
N PRO A 53 -0.75 -6.32 1.12
CA PRO A 53 -2.07 -6.31 1.77
C PRO A 53 -2.58 -7.74 1.99
N SER A 54 -3.16 -8.00 3.17
CA SER A 54 -3.92 -9.23 3.44
C SER A 54 -5.38 -9.08 2.96
N ASN A 55 -5.57 -8.85 1.67
CA ASN A 55 -6.89 -8.79 1.04
C ASN A 55 -6.84 -9.51 -0.31
N LYS A 56 -7.75 -10.46 -0.54
CA LYS A 56 -7.72 -11.30 -1.75
C LYS A 56 -7.83 -10.48 -3.04
N VAL A 57 -8.76 -9.52 -3.10
CA VAL A 57 -8.96 -8.67 -4.28
C VAL A 57 -7.71 -7.85 -4.60
N ALA A 58 -7.10 -7.24 -3.57
CA ALA A 58 -5.86 -6.49 -3.73
C ALA A 58 -4.68 -7.37 -4.19
N LEU A 59 -4.56 -8.58 -3.64
CA LEU A 59 -3.53 -9.54 -4.06
C LEU A 59 -3.73 -10.02 -5.50
N ASP A 60 -4.96 -10.35 -5.88
CA ASP A 60 -5.29 -10.75 -7.25
C ASP A 60 -4.97 -9.61 -8.24
N LEU A 61 -5.30 -8.35 -7.88
CA LEU A 61 -4.93 -7.17 -8.68
C LEU A 61 -3.42 -7.03 -8.86
N LEU A 62 -2.64 -7.17 -7.77
CA LEU A 62 -1.18 -7.12 -7.84
C LEU A 62 -0.59 -8.26 -8.69
N GLN A 63 -1.17 -9.46 -8.61
CA GLN A 63 -0.76 -10.60 -9.43
C GLN A 63 -1.05 -10.39 -10.92
N ILE A 64 -2.24 -9.87 -11.26
CA ILE A 64 -2.65 -9.65 -12.66
C ILE A 64 -1.88 -8.48 -13.28
N SER A 65 -1.62 -7.43 -12.51
CA SER A 65 -0.95 -6.22 -13.01
C SER A 65 0.57 -6.38 -13.14
N GLU A 66 1.17 -7.34 -12.42
CA GLU A 66 2.62 -7.62 -12.41
C GLU A 66 3.50 -6.41 -12.04
N ILE A 67 2.92 -5.37 -11.44
CA ILE A 67 3.59 -4.14 -11.02
C ILE A 67 3.22 -3.77 -9.58
N PRO A 68 4.09 -3.04 -8.85
CA PRO A 68 3.67 -2.43 -7.59
C PRO A 68 2.64 -1.32 -7.84
N VAL A 69 1.69 -1.18 -6.93
CA VAL A 69 0.64 -0.16 -6.99
C VAL A 69 0.84 0.84 -5.85
N ALA A 70 1.10 2.10 -6.20
CA ALA A 70 1.06 3.20 -5.24
C ALA A 70 -0.42 3.56 -4.96
N ALA A 71 -0.88 3.34 -3.73
CA ALA A 71 -2.28 3.51 -3.36
C ALA A 71 -2.41 4.20 -1.99
N PRO A 72 -2.74 5.50 -1.93
CA PRO A 72 -3.24 6.14 -0.72
C PRO A 72 -4.69 5.71 -0.45
N SER A 73 -5.29 6.22 0.62
CA SER A 73 -6.72 6.03 0.88
C SER A 73 -7.57 6.67 -0.23
N ALA A 74 -8.59 5.95 -0.70
CA ALA A 74 -9.41 6.35 -1.85
C ALA A 74 -10.52 7.36 -1.46
N ASN A 75 -10.12 8.46 -0.84
CA ASN A 75 -10.98 9.60 -0.46
C ASN A 75 -10.44 10.91 -1.04
N LEU A 76 -11.32 11.90 -1.20
CA LEU A 76 -10.88 13.28 -1.38
C LEU A 76 -10.05 13.70 -0.16
N SER A 77 -8.99 14.47 -0.38
CA SER A 77 -8.14 14.96 0.72
C SER A 77 -9.01 15.64 1.78
N THR A 78 -8.69 15.42 3.06
CA THR A 78 -9.44 15.88 4.26
C THR A 78 -10.77 15.16 4.56
N LYS A 79 -11.27 14.28 3.68
CA LYS A 79 -12.42 13.43 3.99
C LYS A 79 -12.01 12.17 4.77
N PRO A 80 -12.93 11.54 5.52
CA PRO A 80 -12.69 10.24 6.12
C PRO A 80 -12.29 9.20 5.06
N SER A 81 -11.42 8.28 5.44
CA SER A 81 -11.03 7.14 4.60
C SER A 81 -12.25 6.27 4.27
N PRO A 82 -12.37 5.78 3.03
CA PRO A 82 -13.49 4.95 2.64
C PRO A 82 -13.33 3.54 3.23
N THR A 83 -14.44 2.97 3.67
CA THR A 83 -14.48 1.57 4.13
C THR A 83 -15.39 0.70 3.26
N SER A 84 -16.02 1.27 2.22
CA SER A 84 -16.87 0.57 1.25
C SER A 84 -16.69 1.14 -0.16
N ALA A 85 -17.02 0.35 -1.18
CA ALA A 85 -16.99 0.80 -2.56
C ALA A 85 -17.97 1.96 -2.84
N GLN A 86 -19.11 1.99 -2.14
CA GLN A 86 -20.08 3.09 -2.25
C GLN A 86 -19.47 4.42 -1.81
N MET A 87 -18.70 4.44 -0.70
CA MET A 87 -18.00 5.66 -0.27
C MET A 87 -16.96 6.13 -1.30
N VAL A 88 -16.29 5.19 -1.98
CA VAL A 88 -15.36 5.54 -3.08
C VAL A 88 -16.13 6.10 -4.27
N PHE A 89 -17.25 5.47 -4.64
CA PHE A 89 -18.12 5.91 -5.74
C PHE A 89 -18.62 7.33 -5.53
N ASP A 90 -19.14 7.63 -4.34
CA ASP A 90 -19.66 8.95 -3.98
C ASP A 90 -18.59 10.06 -4.13
N ASN A 91 -17.31 9.72 -3.94
CA ASN A 91 -16.20 10.67 -4.08
C ASN A 91 -15.61 10.74 -5.50
N PHE A 92 -15.61 9.64 -6.27
CA PHE A 92 -14.75 9.50 -7.46
C PHE A 92 -15.41 8.96 -8.72
N HIS A 93 -16.71 8.66 -8.74
CA HIS A 93 -17.34 8.01 -9.91
C HIS A 93 -17.16 8.75 -11.25
N GLU A 94 -16.95 10.07 -11.23
CA GLU A 94 -16.64 10.86 -12.43
C GLU A 94 -15.13 11.06 -12.70
N ALA A 95 -14.29 10.77 -11.71
CA ALA A 95 -12.86 11.11 -11.70
C ALA A 95 -11.93 9.90 -11.92
N VAL A 96 -12.41 8.68 -11.67
CA VAL A 96 -11.62 7.45 -11.89
C VAL A 96 -12.30 6.52 -12.89
N PRO A 97 -11.52 5.81 -13.73
CA PRO A 97 -12.08 4.95 -14.77
C PRO A 97 -12.67 3.64 -14.24
N MET A 98 -12.34 3.26 -13.00
CA MET A 98 -12.71 1.97 -12.43
C MET A 98 -12.76 2.03 -10.91
N ILE A 99 -13.75 1.34 -10.34
CA ILE A 99 -13.87 1.04 -8.91
C ILE A 99 -14.12 -0.46 -8.82
N ILE A 100 -13.34 -1.17 -8.01
CA ILE A 100 -13.53 -2.60 -7.74
C ILE A 100 -14.30 -2.72 -6.44
N ASP A 101 -15.50 -3.28 -6.49
CA ASP A 101 -16.28 -3.58 -5.29
C ASP A 101 -15.87 -4.95 -4.73
N GLY A 102 -15.19 -4.92 -3.58
CA GLY A 102 -14.77 -6.09 -2.82
C GLY A 102 -15.53 -6.26 -1.49
N GLY A 103 -16.64 -5.54 -1.31
CA GLY A 103 -17.35 -5.45 -0.03
C GLY A 103 -16.72 -4.47 0.96
N ASP A 104 -17.23 -4.47 2.19
CA ASP A 104 -16.74 -3.60 3.26
C ASP A 104 -15.38 -4.06 3.79
N CYS A 105 -14.56 -3.09 4.22
CA CYS A 105 -13.28 -3.36 4.87
C CYS A 105 -13.50 -4.03 6.23
N GLU A 106 -12.86 -5.18 6.49
CA GLU A 106 -13.00 -5.92 7.75
C GLU A 106 -12.51 -5.14 8.98
N VAL A 107 -11.47 -4.32 8.84
CA VAL A 107 -10.83 -3.59 9.95
C VAL A 107 -11.31 -2.13 10.03
N GLY A 108 -11.51 -1.48 8.88
CA GLY A 108 -12.04 -0.11 8.80
C GLY A 108 -11.08 1.02 9.19
N ILE A 109 -9.82 0.73 9.51
CA ILE A 109 -8.75 1.72 9.75
C ILE A 109 -7.49 1.38 8.94
N GLU A 110 -6.60 2.35 8.80
CA GLU A 110 -5.36 2.24 8.02
C GLU A 110 -4.35 1.26 8.64
N SER A 111 -3.35 0.88 7.83
CA SER A 111 -2.23 0.05 8.30
C SER A 111 -1.37 0.77 9.32
N THR A 112 -0.82 0.03 10.29
CA THR A 112 0.26 0.52 11.15
C THR A 112 1.51 0.80 10.32
N VAL A 113 2.13 1.97 10.51
CA VAL A 113 3.38 2.36 9.84
C VAL A 113 4.55 2.26 10.81
N VAL A 114 5.62 1.57 10.41
CA VAL A 114 6.83 1.41 11.23
C VAL A 114 8.08 1.81 10.46
N LYS A 115 9.05 2.39 11.16
CA LYS A 115 10.42 2.62 10.69
C LYS A 115 11.37 1.98 11.69
N VAL A 116 12.34 1.21 11.20
CA VAL A 116 13.42 0.67 12.02
C VAL A 116 14.57 1.69 12.02
N GLU A 117 15.14 1.96 13.19
CA GLU A 117 16.32 2.83 13.37
C GLU A 117 17.63 2.02 13.37
#